data_AF-A0A929VP07-F1
#
_entry.id   AF-A0A929VP07-F1
#
_cell.length_a   1.000
_cell.length_b   1.000
_cell.length_c   1.000
_cell.angle_alpha   90.00
_cell.angle_beta   90.00
_cell.angle_gamma   90.00
#
_symmetry.space_group_name_H-M   'P 1'
#
loop_
_entity.id
_entity.type
_entity.pdbx_description
1 polymer ?
#
loop_
_entity_poly.entity_id
_entity_poly.type
_entity_poly.pdbx_seq_one_letter_code
_entity_poly.pdbx_strand_id
1 'polypeptide(L)'
;TVFRQTMFAEFEKNTHLEVEEGNALTADDFTRIMQELNDKYYGEHVEKSEIASYLWARIPHFYNNFYVYKYATSFCAASFLSSRVIAGDKEALKSYRNFLKDGCRHQPIEQLRTAGIDMEDKNSINKALDVFKGLVDELEKELEA
;
A
#
# COMPACT_ATOMS: atom_id res chain seq x y z
N THR A 1 4.64 -1.55 5.29
CA THR A 1 4.72 -1.32 3.83
C THR A 1 3.47 -0.68 3.26
N VAL A 2 2.26 -1.20 3.52
CA VAL A 2 1.01 -0.69 2.90
C VAL A 2 0.73 0.78 3.22
N PHE A 3 0.35 1.13 4.44
CA PHE A 3 -0.11 2.49 4.80
C PHE A 3 0.83 3.61 4.37
N ARG A 4 2.13 3.53 4.72
CA ARG A 4 3.10 4.58 4.41
C ARG A 4 3.35 4.75 2.91
N GLN A 5 3.37 3.65 2.14
CA GLN A 5 3.57 3.74 0.69
C GLN A 5 2.28 4.20 -0.03
N THR A 6 1.10 3.85 0.49
CA THR A 6 -0.18 4.43 0.02
C THR A 6 -0.23 5.93 0.27
N MET A 7 0.18 6.40 1.46
CA MET A 7 0.28 7.83 1.77
C MET A 7 1.20 8.56 0.79
N PHE A 8 2.34 7.97 0.44
CA PHE A 8 3.26 8.53 -0.56
C PHE A 8 2.67 8.52 -1.97
N ALA A 9 1.96 7.47 -2.36
CA ALA A 9 1.25 7.44 -3.64
C ALA A 9 0.15 8.50 -3.71
N GLU A 10 -0.55 8.75 -2.60
CA GLU A 10 -1.57 9.79 -2.49
C GLU A 10 -0.94 11.19 -2.54
N PHE A 11 0.21 11.41 -1.89
CA PHE A 11 0.98 12.64 -2.05
C PHE A 11 1.36 12.89 -3.50
N GLU A 12 1.94 11.90 -4.17
CA GLU A 12 2.33 11.99 -5.58
C GLU A 12 1.12 12.27 -6.50
N LYS A 13 -0.02 11.62 -6.24
CA LYS A 13 -1.26 11.87 -6.97
C LYS A 13 -1.75 13.31 -6.76
N ASN A 14 -1.82 13.78 -5.51
CA ASN A 14 -2.36 15.10 -5.19
C ASN A 14 -1.50 16.21 -5.78
N THR A 15 -0.18 16.10 -5.73
CA THR A 15 0.71 17.11 -6.32
C THR A 15 0.62 17.15 -7.84
N HIS A 16 0.47 16.00 -8.51
CA HIS A 16 0.24 16.00 -9.95
C HIS A 16 -1.11 16.62 -10.32
N LEU A 17 -2.17 16.35 -9.56
CA LEU A 17 -3.49 16.95 -9.79
C LEU A 17 -3.47 18.48 -9.67
N GLU A 18 -2.81 19.03 -8.66
CA GLU A 18 -2.65 20.49 -8.50
C GLU A 18 -2.01 21.12 -9.75
N VAL A 19 -0.99 20.48 -10.30
CA VAL A 19 -0.32 20.95 -11.53
C VAL A 19 -1.22 20.79 -12.76
N GLU A 20 -1.95 19.68 -12.87
CA GLU A 20 -2.90 19.43 -13.97
C GLU A 20 -4.07 20.44 -13.96
N GLU A 21 -4.46 20.91 -12.77
CA GLU A 21 -5.46 21.97 -12.57
C GLU A 21 -4.91 23.39 -12.86
N GLY A 22 -3.60 23.50 -13.13
CA GLY A 22 -2.94 24.76 -13.50
C GLY A 22 -2.36 25.53 -12.32
N ASN A 23 -2.35 24.97 -11.11
CA ASN A 23 -1.73 25.58 -9.95
C ASN A 23 -0.20 25.41 -9.99
N ALA A 24 0.52 26.35 -9.38
CA ALA A 24 1.95 26.21 -9.12
C ALA A 24 2.16 25.65 -7.71
N LEU A 25 3.14 24.76 -7.54
CA LEU A 25 3.47 24.20 -6.23
C LEU A 25 4.73 24.85 -5.65
N THR A 26 4.58 25.49 -4.50
CA THR A 26 5.68 25.99 -3.67
C THR A 26 6.09 24.97 -2.61
N ALA A 27 7.21 25.22 -1.92
CA ALA A 27 7.61 24.39 -0.78
C ALA A 27 6.56 24.38 0.34
N ASP A 28 5.81 25.47 0.52
CA ASP A 28 4.74 25.58 1.51
C ASP A 28 3.56 24.68 1.11
N ASP A 29 3.22 24.62 -0.19
CA ASP A 29 2.16 23.74 -0.70
C ASP A 29 2.50 22.27 -0.49
N PHE A 30 3.72 21.85 -0.84
CA PHE A 30 4.16 20.47 -0.59
C PHE A 30 4.15 20.12 0.90
N THR A 31 4.60 21.04 1.75
CA THR A 31 4.63 20.85 3.20
C THR A 31 3.22 20.73 3.76
N ARG A 32 2.28 21.56 3.30
CA ARG A 32 0.86 21.49 3.66
C ARG A 32 0.23 20.17 3.24
N ILE A 33 0.39 19.74 1.98
CA ILE A 33 -0.17 18.48 1.48
C ILE A 33 0.38 17.29 2.28
N MET A 34 1.68 17.28 2.57
CA MET A 34 2.29 16.22 3.39
C MET A 34 1.77 16.24 4.84
N GLN A 35 1.57 17.42 5.43
CA GLN A 35 1.00 17.55 6.76
C GLN A 35 -0.44 17.03 6.83
N GLU A 36 -1.30 17.41 5.87
CA GLU A 36 -2.68 16.93 5.76
C GLU A 36 -2.73 15.40 5.64
N LEU A 37 -1.80 14.81 4.88
CA LEU A 37 -1.68 13.36 4.76
C LEU A 37 -1.17 12.68 6.04
N ASN A 38 -0.18 13.26 6.73
CA ASN A 38 0.26 12.74 8.03
C ASN A 38 -0.90 12.73 9.03
N ASP A 39 -1.66 13.82 9.11
CA ASP A 39 -2.82 13.94 10.00
C ASP A 39 -3.89 12.88 9.66
N LYS A 40 -4.17 12.67 8.36
CA LYS A 40 -5.14 11.67 7.88
C LYS A 40 -4.72 10.24 8.20
N TYR A 41 -3.44 9.89 8.03
CA TYR A 41 -2.99 8.49 8.13
C TYR A 41 -2.60 8.08 9.55
N TYR A 42 -2.06 8.99 10.35
CA TYR A 42 -1.62 8.68 11.71
C TYR A 42 -2.68 8.96 12.78
N GLY A 43 -3.65 9.84 12.50
CA GLY A 43 -4.73 10.17 13.42
C GLY A 43 -4.26 10.89 14.69
N GLU A 44 -5.11 10.92 15.71
CA GLU A 44 -4.87 11.68 16.95
C GLU A 44 -3.92 11.00 17.95
N HIS A 45 -3.63 9.71 17.74
CA HIS A 45 -2.79 8.92 18.66
C HIS A 45 -1.28 9.13 18.43
N VAL A 46 -0.89 9.93 17.45
CA VAL A 46 0.50 10.27 17.14
C VAL A 46 0.71 11.76 17.31
N GLU A 47 1.72 12.14 18.09
CA GLU A 47 2.09 13.54 18.26
C GLU A 47 2.55 14.16 16.93
N LYS A 48 2.01 15.34 16.63
CA LYS A 48 2.35 16.06 15.40
C LYS A 48 3.77 16.60 15.50
N SER A 49 4.55 16.38 14.44
CA SER A 49 5.91 16.91 14.32
C SER A 49 6.00 17.78 13.08
N GLU A 50 6.43 19.03 13.24
CA GLU A 50 6.67 19.94 12.12
C GLU A 50 7.69 19.35 11.13
N ILE A 51 8.71 18.64 11.64
CA ILE A 51 9.73 17.99 10.82
C ILE A 51 9.10 16.91 9.91
N ALA A 52 8.02 16.26 10.34
CA ALA A 52 7.32 15.26 9.53
C ALA A 52 6.63 15.87 8.30
N SER A 53 6.26 17.15 8.34
CA SER A 53 5.67 17.86 7.20
C SER A 53 6.69 18.08 6.08
N TYR A 54 7.98 18.15 6.38
CA TYR A 54 9.05 18.27 5.37
C TYR A 54 9.51 16.92 4.79
N LEU A 55 8.85 15.82 5.16
CA LEU A 55 9.21 14.47 4.71
C LEU A 55 9.24 14.33 3.18
N TRP A 56 8.41 15.11 2.47
CA TRP A 56 8.35 15.11 1.02
C TRP A 56 9.70 15.42 0.35
N ALA A 57 10.51 16.29 0.97
CA ALA A 57 11.75 16.79 0.39
C ALA A 57 12.86 15.72 0.30
N ARG A 58 12.72 14.60 1.02
CA ARG A 58 13.76 13.57 1.15
C ARG A 58 13.38 12.19 0.63
N ILE A 59 12.24 12.07 -0.07
CA ILE A 59 11.79 10.78 -0.62
C ILE A 59 12.28 10.68 -2.07
N PRO A 60 13.29 9.85 -2.39
CA PRO A 60 13.83 9.77 -3.74
C PRO A 60 12.82 9.22 -4.74
N HIS A 61 11.85 8.43 -4.27
CA HIS A 61 10.85 7.82 -5.13
C HIS A 61 9.90 8.84 -5.78
N PHE A 62 9.75 10.05 -5.22
CA PHE A 62 8.95 11.11 -5.83
C PHE A 62 9.58 11.69 -7.10
N TYR A 63 10.84 11.34 -7.39
CA TYR A 63 11.51 11.66 -8.64
C TYR A 63 11.41 10.54 -9.68
N ASN A 64 10.53 9.55 -9.45
CA ASN A 64 10.16 8.52 -10.41
C ASN A 64 8.65 8.60 -10.66
N ASN A 65 8.17 8.16 -11.83
CA ASN A 65 6.75 8.24 -12.17
C ASN A 65 5.94 7.09 -11.54
N PHE A 66 5.17 7.42 -10.50
CA PHE A 66 4.16 6.56 -9.86
C PHE A 66 4.67 5.16 -9.54
N TYR A 67 5.78 5.08 -8.82
CA TYR A 67 6.40 3.80 -8.46
C TYR A 67 5.90 3.24 -7.13
N VAL A 68 5.72 4.09 -6.11
CA VAL A 68 5.57 3.66 -4.71
C VAL A 68 4.30 2.87 -4.42
N TYR A 69 3.21 3.12 -5.15
CA TYR A 69 1.95 2.39 -4.94
C TYR A 69 2.11 0.88 -5.16
N LYS A 70 3.08 0.47 -5.99
CA LYS A 70 3.37 -0.94 -6.28
C LYS A 70 3.81 -1.70 -5.04
N TYR A 71 4.45 -1.05 -4.09
CA TYR A 71 4.80 -1.68 -2.81
C TYR A 71 3.55 -2.04 -2.00
N ALA A 72 2.55 -1.14 -1.96
CA ALA A 72 1.31 -1.40 -1.25
C ALA A 72 0.51 -2.53 -1.91
N THR A 73 0.32 -2.46 -3.24
CA THR A 73 -0.47 -3.46 -3.98
C THR A 73 0.20 -4.84 -3.97
N SER A 74 1.51 -4.92 -4.18
CA SER A 74 2.24 -6.19 -4.12
C SER A 74 2.24 -6.80 -2.72
N PHE A 75 2.35 -5.98 -1.66
CA PHE A 75 2.29 -6.49 -0.29
C PHE A 75 0.89 -7.02 0.05
N CYS A 76 -0.17 -6.32 -0.34
CA CYS A 76 -1.54 -6.80 -0.17
C CYS A 76 -1.76 -8.14 -0.89
N ALA A 77 -1.32 -8.24 -2.15
CA ALA A 77 -1.40 -9.49 -2.90
C ALA A 77 -0.61 -10.62 -2.22
N ALA A 78 0.63 -10.36 -1.80
CA ALA A 78 1.47 -11.34 -1.12
C ALA A 78 0.85 -11.81 0.21
N SER A 79 0.29 -10.90 1.00
CA SER A 79 -0.35 -11.21 2.28
C SER A 79 -1.57 -12.12 2.08
N PHE A 80 -2.44 -11.80 1.13
CA PHE A 80 -3.62 -12.62 0.82
C PHE A 80 -3.25 -13.99 0.23
N LEU A 81 -2.34 -14.03 -0.74
CA LEU A 81 -1.93 -15.29 -1.37
C LEU A 81 -1.23 -16.22 -0.36
N SER A 82 -0.36 -15.67 0.48
CA SER A 82 0.37 -16.46 1.49
C SER A 82 -0.55 -16.96 2.60
N SER A 83 -1.53 -16.18 3.07
CA SER A 83 -2.46 -16.61 4.12
C SER A 83 -3.25 -17.85 3.71
N ARG A 84 -3.70 -17.93 2.46
CA ARG A 84 -4.38 -19.12 1.92
C ARG A 84 -3.46 -20.35 1.87
N VAL A 85 -2.22 -20.17 1.44
CA VAL A 85 -1.23 -21.27 1.40
C VAL A 85 -0.94 -21.79 2.81
N ILE A 86 -0.75 -20.89 3.78
CA ILE A 86 -0.49 -21.23 5.18
C ILE A 86 -1.70 -21.95 5.81
N ALA A 87 -2.92 -21.55 5.46
CA ALA A 87 -4.15 -22.22 5.89
C ALA A 87 -4.36 -23.62 5.28
N GLY A 88 -3.43 -24.11 4.44
CA GLY A 88 -3.47 -25.45 3.87
C GLY A 88 -4.34 -25.60 2.62
N ASP A 89 -4.73 -24.49 1.98
CA ASP A 89 -5.48 -24.53 0.73
C ASP A 89 -4.63 -25.07 -0.42
N LYS A 90 -4.91 -26.32 -0.81
CA LYS A 90 -4.17 -27.04 -1.85
C LYS A 90 -4.30 -26.39 -3.23
N GLU A 91 -5.45 -25.81 -3.55
CA GLU A 91 -5.63 -25.12 -4.83
C GLU A 91 -4.91 -23.78 -4.83
N ALA A 92 -4.90 -23.04 -3.70
CA ALA A 92 -4.09 -21.84 -3.57
C ALA A 92 -2.59 -22.12 -3.75
N LEU A 93 -2.06 -23.21 -3.17
CA LEU A 93 -0.67 -23.62 -3.36
C LEU A 93 -0.37 -23.94 -4.83
N LYS A 94 -1.28 -24.61 -5.52
CA LYS A 94 -1.14 -24.93 -6.95
C LYS A 94 -1.15 -23.65 -7.79
N SER A 95 -2.10 -22.75 -7.57
CA SER A 95 -2.17 -21.45 -8.26
C SER A 95 -0.93 -20.60 -8.01
N TYR A 96 -0.44 -20.54 -6.78
CA TYR A 96 0.80 -19.84 -6.43
C TYR A 96 2.02 -20.41 -7.18
N ARG A 97 2.15 -21.74 -7.26
CA ARG A 97 3.22 -22.38 -8.05
C ARG A 97 3.11 -22.07 -9.55
N ASN A 98 1.91 -21.99 -10.10
CA ASN A 98 1.69 -21.61 -11.49
C ASN A 98 2.08 -20.15 -11.74
N PHE A 99 1.70 -19.24 -10.83
CA PHE A 99 2.13 -17.84 -10.85
C PHE A 99 3.66 -17.71 -10.89
N LEU A 100 4.38 -18.43 -10.03
CA LEU A 100 5.85 -18.41 -10.02
C LEU A 100 6.48 -18.93 -11.33
N LYS A 101 5.88 -19.95 -11.96
CA LYS A 101 6.34 -20.50 -13.25
C LYS A 101 6.11 -19.54 -14.41
N ASP A 102 5.16 -18.62 -14.28
CA ASP A 102 4.81 -17.68 -15.34
C ASP A 102 5.92 -16.63 -15.59
N GLY A 103 6.70 -16.29 -14.57
CA GLY A 103 7.81 -15.35 -14.69
C GLY A 103 7.34 -13.94 -15.12
N CYS A 104 8.00 -13.33 -16.10
CA CYS A 104 7.60 -12.02 -16.65
C CYS A 104 6.89 -12.15 -18.01
N ARG A 105 6.14 -13.23 -18.24
CA ARG A 105 5.52 -13.53 -19.55
C ARG A 105 4.23 -12.76 -19.79
N HIS A 106 3.43 -12.53 -18.76
CA HIS A 106 2.14 -11.85 -18.85
C HIS A 106 2.10 -10.56 -18.02
N GLN A 107 1.05 -9.77 -18.23
CA GLN A 107 0.82 -8.53 -17.48
C GLN A 107 0.59 -8.83 -16.00
N PRO A 108 1.17 -8.06 -15.06
CA PRO A 108 1.10 -8.36 -13.63
C PRO A 108 -0.32 -8.54 -13.08
N ILE A 109 -1.29 -7.75 -13.56
CA ILE A 109 -2.71 -7.87 -13.15
C ILE A 109 -3.26 -9.26 -13.51
N GLU A 110 -3.02 -9.76 -14.73
CA GLU A 110 -3.49 -11.08 -15.17
C GLU A 110 -2.80 -12.24 -14.43
N GLN A 111 -1.50 -12.06 -14.13
CA GLN A 111 -0.75 -13.03 -13.36
C GLN A 111 -1.31 -13.19 -11.94
N LEU A 112 -1.65 -12.07 -11.29
CA LEU A 112 -2.26 -12.07 -9.97
C LEU A 112 -3.65 -12.71 -9.98
N ARG A 113 -4.46 -12.48 -11.02
CA ARG A 113 -5.74 -13.19 -11.20
C ARG A 113 -5.55 -14.69 -11.25
N THR A 114 -4.55 -15.14 -12.01
CA THR A 114 -4.21 -16.56 -12.11
C THR A 114 -3.71 -17.13 -10.78
N ALA A 115 -3.05 -16.31 -9.95
CA ALA A 115 -2.66 -16.67 -8.59
C ALA A 115 -3.85 -16.75 -7.62
N GLY A 116 -5.00 -16.16 -7.99
CA GLY A 116 -6.25 -16.20 -7.23
C GLY A 116 -6.64 -14.88 -6.57
N ILE A 117 -6.09 -13.74 -7.00
CA ILE A 117 -6.47 -12.41 -6.52
C ILE A 117 -6.65 -11.42 -7.67
N ASP A 118 -7.79 -10.74 -7.70
CA ASP A 118 -8.09 -9.72 -8.72
C ASP A 118 -7.86 -8.33 -8.13
N MET A 119 -6.77 -7.67 -8.51
CA MET A 119 -6.41 -6.36 -7.97
C MET A 119 -7.27 -5.21 -8.52
N GLU A 120 -8.15 -5.46 -9.48
CA GLU A 120 -9.18 -4.50 -9.91
C GLU A 120 -10.44 -4.56 -9.02
N ASP A 121 -10.62 -5.63 -8.23
CA ASP A 121 -11.66 -5.70 -7.20
C ASP A 121 -11.18 -5.04 -5.91
N LYS A 122 -11.86 -3.98 -5.47
CA LYS A 122 -11.60 -3.31 -4.19
C LYS A 122 -11.61 -4.26 -2.99
N ASN A 123 -12.38 -5.35 -3.04
CA ASN A 123 -12.46 -6.32 -1.96
C ASN A 123 -11.13 -7.10 -1.78
N SER A 124 -10.26 -7.15 -2.79
CA SER A 124 -8.96 -7.80 -2.70
C SER A 124 -8.04 -7.10 -1.69
N ILE A 125 -8.11 -5.77 -1.58
CA ILE A 125 -7.38 -5.02 -0.56
C ILE A 125 -7.95 -5.29 0.83
N ASN A 126 -9.29 -5.33 0.97
CA ASN A 126 -9.95 -5.64 2.24
C ASN A 126 -9.53 -7.01 2.78
N LYS A 127 -9.49 -8.05 1.92
CA LYS A 127 -9.03 -9.40 2.32
C LYS A 127 -7.60 -9.42 2.84
N ALA A 128 -6.71 -8.56 2.30
CA ALA A 128 -5.35 -8.43 2.81
C ALA A 128 -5.31 -7.67 4.15
N LEU A 129 -6.17 -6.66 4.31
CA LEU A 129 -6.32 -5.93 5.57
C LEU A 129 -6.94 -6.79 6.68
N ASP A 130 -7.79 -7.76 6.34
CA ASP A 130 -8.34 -8.73 7.29
C ASP A 130 -7.24 -9.58 7.94
N VAL A 131 -6.17 -9.91 7.18
CA VAL A 131 -4.99 -10.59 7.73
C VAL A 131 -4.28 -9.69 8.73
N PHE A 132 -4.08 -8.41 8.40
CA PHE A 132 -3.48 -7.45 9.32
C PHE A 132 -4.31 -7.28 10.60
N LYS A 133 -5.63 -7.12 10.45
CA LYS A 133 -6.56 -7.01 11.57
C LYS A 133 -6.46 -8.22 12.49
N GLY A 134 -6.52 -9.44 11.94
CA GLY A 134 -6.43 -10.67 12.74
C GLY A 134 -5.13 -10.75 13.55
N LEU A 135 -4.01 -10.30 13.00
CA LEU A 135 -2.73 -10.26 13.71
C LEU A 135 -2.69 -9.20 14.83
N VAL A 136 -3.37 -8.07 14.64
CA VAL A 136 -3.53 -7.06 15.70
C VAL A 136 -4.42 -7.60 16.81
N ASP A 137 -5.56 -8.21 16.47
CA ASP A 137 -6.47 -8.84 17.43
C ASP A 137 -5.77 -9.95 18.25
N GLU A 138 -4.84 -10.69 17.64
CA GLU A 138 -4.01 -11.69 18.33
C GLU A 138 -3.01 -11.03 19.28
N LEU A 139 -2.31 -9.98 18.82
CA LEU A 139 -1.36 -9.24 19.66
C LEU A 139 -2.03 -8.62 20.89
N GLU A 140 -3.23 -8.04 20.73
CA GLU A 140 -3.98 -7.44 21.84
C GLU A 140 -4.30 -8.48 22.92
N LYS A 141 -4.75 -9.68 22.54
CA LYS A 141 -5.05 -10.76 23.48
C LYS A 141 -3.81 -11.22 24.25
N GLU A 142 -2.68 -11.34 23.58
CA GLU A 142 -1.41 -11.75 24.22
C GLU A 142 -0.85 -10.68 25.17
N LEU A 143 -1.21 -9.41 24.99
CA LEU A 143 -0.84 -8.31 25.90
C LEU A 143 -1.77 -8.20 27.12
N GLU A 144 -3.00 -8.70 27.02
CA GLU A 144 -3.97 -8.73 28.12
C GLU A 144 -3.86 -10.00 28.99
N ALA A 145 -3.13 -11.02 28.53
CA ALA A 145 -2.90 -12.30 29.21
C ALA A 145 -1.79 -12.23 30.28
#